data_AF-A0A179SXT9-F1
#
_entry.id   AF-A0A179SXT9-F1
#
_cell.length_a   1.000
_cell.length_b   1.000
_cell.length_c   1.000
_cell.angle_alpha   90.00
_cell.angle_beta   90.00
_cell.angle_gamma   90.00
#
_symmetry.space_group_name_H-M   'P 1'
#
loop_
_entity.id
_entity.type
_entity.pdbx_description
1 polymer ?
#
loop_
_entity_poly.entity_id
_entity_poly.type
_entity_poly.pdbx_seq_one_letter_code
_entity_poly.pdbx_strand_id
1 'polypeptide(L)'
;MKKKMNYLILLLTTIFMVGCTNVTSNTDVETDSQEVTTVETNKNNEKEETETVTRVVDEPVVEETPSVPVAEETPTQPNNELFSGYKLIEVDGGDLSGYREPNVVVDIGYGNREYWAFTNEYGQLVRVIADEIILQDDNNEAVLSSGRYYSDEAKVPGVESDVLDEGHIIADSLGGVANAYNITPQDSTLNRHGDQAYMEDSISRAGGATDFEAIITYSNTKTQIPSSYQYTYTIMGNKIVDTFDNVNPDEVNASLGLTDSEPVESTEPAESTGSNANGDISSVDTNGNGQVTIKEAKAAGFSMPITSDHWLFPYMDDRDNDGMVGE
;
A
#
# COMPACT_ATOMS: atom_id res chain seq x y z
N MET A 1 42.00 31.19 -29.86
CA MET A 1 42.82 31.14 -28.61
C MET A 1 41.93 30.49 -27.55
N LYS A 2 42.20 29.37 -26.88
CA LYS A 2 43.39 28.54 -26.61
C LYS A 2 43.17 27.09 -27.08
N LYS A 3 44.27 26.42 -27.42
CA LYS A 3 44.38 25.09 -28.06
C LYS A 3 44.19 23.93 -27.06
N LYS A 4 43.64 22.82 -27.56
CA LYS A 4 43.84 21.44 -27.05
C LYS A 4 45.25 20.94 -27.40
N MET A 5 45.93 20.18 -26.54
CA MET A 5 46.84 19.09 -26.95
C MET A 5 47.21 18.12 -25.80
N ASN A 6 47.33 16.85 -26.20
CA ASN A 6 47.56 15.58 -25.47
C ASN A 6 48.96 15.38 -24.84
N TYR A 7 49.03 14.42 -23.90
CA TYR A 7 50.10 13.41 -23.72
C TYR A 7 49.39 12.12 -23.26
N LEU A 8 49.34 10.96 -23.93
CA LEU A 8 50.32 10.03 -24.52
C LEU A 8 50.97 9.03 -23.52
N ILE A 9 50.37 7.83 -23.44
CA ILE A 9 50.94 6.45 -23.43
C ILE A 9 51.92 6.03 -22.30
N LEU A 10 51.59 4.94 -21.57
CA LEU A 10 52.28 3.63 -21.68
C LEU A 10 51.56 2.49 -20.92
N LEU A 11 51.43 1.37 -21.64
CA LEU A 11 50.99 0.02 -21.24
C LEU A 11 51.77 -0.56 -20.04
N LEU A 12 51.14 -1.40 -19.21
CA LEU A 12 51.69 -2.73 -18.90
C LEU A 12 50.61 -3.71 -18.38
N THR A 13 50.31 -4.69 -19.22
CA THR A 13 49.66 -5.96 -18.88
C THR A 13 50.66 -6.88 -18.20
N THR A 14 50.30 -7.47 -17.05
CA THR A 14 50.87 -8.75 -16.59
C THR A 14 49.76 -9.61 -15.98
N ILE A 15 49.49 -10.70 -16.69
CA ILE A 15 48.70 -11.87 -16.28
C ILE A 15 49.54 -12.67 -15.26
N PHE A 16 48.94 -13.10 -14.16
CA PHE A 16 49.37 -14.32 -13.46
C PHE A 16 48.17 -15.27 -13.34
N MET A 17 48.20 -16.29 -14.19
CA MET A 17 47.49 -17.56 -14.00
C MET A 17 48.37 -18.52 -13.19
N VAL A 18 47.71 -19.58 -12.71
CA VAL A 18 48.23 -20.89 -12.25
C VAL A 18 48.50 -20.96 -10.74
N GLY A 19 47.98 -21.92 -9.98
CA GLY A 19 47.21 -23.15 -10.30
C GLY A 19 46.67 -23.77 -9.00
N CYS A 20 45.54 -24.48 -9.04
CA CYS A 20 45.45 -25.96 -9.14
C CYS A 20 45.96 -26.68 -7.87
N THR A 21 45.30 -27.66 -7.24
CA THR A 21 44.19 -28.57 -7.63
C THR A 21 43.91 -29.54 -6.47
N ASN A 22 42.65 -30.03 -6.41
CA ASN A 22 42.17 -31.38 -6.00
C ASN A 22 42.16 -31.71 -4.49
N VAL A 23 41.17 -32.41 -3.93
CA VAL A 23 40.59 -33.70 -4.36
C VAL A 23 39.14 -33.86 -3.86
N THR A 24 38.32 -34.55 -4.65
CA THR A 24 36.93 -34.99 -4.42
C THR A 24 36.82 -36.29 -3.60
N SER A 25 35.63 -36.50 -3.01
CA SER A 25 34.85 -37.75 -2.87
C SER A 25 34.53 -38.32 -1.45
N ASN A 26 33.21 -38.39 -1.20
CA ASN A 26 32.41 -39.53 -0.73
C ASN A 26 32.25 -39.92 0.77
N THR A 27 30.97 -39.84 1.19
CA THR A 27 30.13 -40.83 1.90
C THR A 27 30.15 -40.95 3.44
N ASP A 28 28.91 -40.99 3.97
CA ASP A 28 28.35 -41.36 5.28
C ASP A 28 29.22 -42.16 6.26
N VAL A 29 29.14 -41.83 7.57
CA VAL A 29 28.78 -42.75 8.67
C VAL A 29 28.29 -41.93 9.89
N GLU A 30 27.10 -42.31 10.35
CA GLU A 30 26.46 -42.04 11.65
C GLU A 30 27.07 -42.93 12.74
N THR A 31 27.51 -42.40 13.90
CA THR A 31 27.41 -43.10 15.21
C THR A 31 27.71 -42.20 16.41
N ASP A 32 26.65 -41.91 17.17
CA ASP A 32 26.44 -42.07 18.62
C ASP A 32 27.46 -41.65 19.70
N SER A 33 26.88 -40.93 20.67
CA SER A 33 27.14 -40.72 22.10
C SER A 33 28.30 -41.44 22.80
N GLN A 34 28.96 -40.74 23.73
CA GLN A 34 28.79 -41.03 25.16
C GLN A 34 29.41 -39.99 26.11
N GLU A 35 28.82 -40.04 27.30
CA GLU A 35 28.77 -39.16 28.46
C GLU A 35 29.96 -39.33 29.44
N VAL A 36 29.95 -38.48 30.48
CA VAL A 36 30.48 -38.66 31.87
C VAL A 36 31.73 -37.84 32.22
N THR A 37 31.58 -36.68 32.91
CA THR A 37 31.71 -36.41 34.39
C THR A 37 33.07 -36.83 34.98
N THR A 38 33.86 -36.05 35.74
CA THR A 38 33.67 -35.31 37.01
C THR A 38 35.01 -34.58 37.33
N VAL A 39 35.01 -33.30 37.71
CA VAL A 39 35.21 -32.70 39.06
C VAL A 39 36.56 -32.94 39.76
N GLU A 40 37.32 -31.85 40.03
CA GLU A 40 37.79 -31.35 41.36
C GLU A 40 38.84 -30.23 41.13
N THR A 41 38.56 -28.95 41.44
CA THR A 41 38.57 -28.23 42.74
C THR A 41 39.97 -27.83 43.24
N ASN A 42 40.17 -26.51 43.42
CA ASN A 42 40.90 -25.78 44.48
C ASN A 42 41.37 -24.41 43.92
N LYS A 43 41.38 -23.27 44.60
CA LYS A 43 40.82 -22.72 45.86
C LYS A 43 41.34 -21.26 45.91
N ASN A 44 40.51 -20.34 46.44
CA ASN A 44 40.87 -19.05 47.09
C ASN A 44 41.41 -17.91 46.18
N ASN A 45 41.11 -16.61 46.35
CA ASN A 45 40.74 -15.82 47.53
C ASN A 45 39.83 -14.60 47.16
N GLU A 46 39.00 -14.22 48.14
CA GLU A 46 38.52 -12.89 48.60
C GLU A 46 39.28 -11.63 48.09
N LYS A 47 38.82 -10.38 48.17
CA LYS A 47 37.58 -9.62 48.51
C LYS A 47 38.12 -8.19 48.69
N GLU A 48 37.53 -7.15 48.12
CA GLU A 48 37.42 -5.83 48.79
C GLU A 48 36.51 -4.85 48.04
N GLU A 49 35.53 -4.34 48.78
CA GLU A 49 34.73 -3.15 48.51
C GLU A 49 35.54 -1.90 48.84
N THR A 50 35.23 -0.76 48.21
CA THR A 50 35.47 0.55 48.83
C THR A 50 34.35 1.52 48.47
N GLU A 51 33.59 1.89 49.50
CA GLU A 51 32.74 3.07 49.58
C GLU A 51 33.59 4.35 49.68
N THR A 52 33.07 5.48 49.19
CA THR A 52 33.46 6.81 49.67
C THR A 52 32.25 7.73 49.72
N VAL A 53 31.97 8.23 50.93
CA VAL A 53 30.99 9.25 51.32
C VAL A 53 31.71 10.57 51.62
N THR A 54 31.14 11.72 51.23
CA THR A 54 31.09 13.08 51.88
C THR A 54 31.02 14.20 50.81
N ARG A 55 30.40 15.38 50.94
CA ARG A 55 29.54 16.08 51.94
C ARG A 55 28.94 17.34 51.26
N VAL A 56 27.73 17.71 51.68
CA VAL A 56 26.86 18.90 51.40
C VAL A 56 27.53 20.28 51.57
N VAL A 57 27.16 21.29 50.74
CA VAL A 57 26.88 22.72 51.12
C VAL A 57 25.96 23.43 50.08
N ASP A 58 24.82 23.93 50.60
CA ASP A 58 23.92 25.07 50.29
C ASP A 58 23.49 25.57 48.89
N GLU A 59 22.16 25.76 48.80
CA GLU A 59 21.33 26.54 47.87
C GLU A 59 21.61 28.07 47.87
N PRO A 60 21.08 28.81 46.87
CA PRO A 60 19.80 29.51 47.11
C PRO A 60 18.79 29.46 45.94
N VAL A 61 17.56 29.11 46.32
CA VAL A 61 16.23 29.56 45.87
C VAL A 61 16.18 30.64 44.77
N VAL A 62 15.50 30.34 43.66
CA VAL A 62 14.77 31.30 42.81
C VAL A 62 13.43 30.69 42.37
N GLU A 63 12.41 31.53 42.39
CA GLU A 63 10.96 31.32 42.44
C GLU A 63 10.33 30.41 41.38
N GLU A 64 9.31 29.67 41.84
CA GLU A 64 8.34 28.96 41.01
C GLU A 64 7.26 29.89 40.44
N THR A 65 6.97 29.73 39.16
CA THR A 65 5.69 30.12 38.54
C THR A 65 4.99 28.85 38.04
N PRO A 66 3.71 28.62 38.39
CA PRO A 66 3.00 27.39 38.04
C PRO A 66 2.39 27.48 36.64
N SER A 67 2.88 26.65 35.72
CA SER A 67 2.23 26.42 34.42
C SER A 67 1.80 24.95 34.33
N VAL A 68 0.49 24.76 34.55
CA VAL A 68 -0.43 23.71 34.07
C VAL A 68 0.21 22.40 33.57
N PRO A 69 -0.12 21.23 34.15
CA PRO A 69 0.28 19.97 33.56
C PRO A 69 -0.47 19.79 32.23
N VAL A 70 0.28 19.79 31.13
CA VAL A 70 -0.15 19.21 29.86
C VAL A 70 -0.38 17.74 30.14
N ALA A 71 -1.64 17.30 30.01
CA ALA A 71 -1.96 15.88 30.04
C ALA A 71 -1.23 15.25 28.85
N GLU A 72 -0.21 14.42 29.13
CA GLU A 72 0.21 13.39 28.19
C GLU A 72 -1.01 12.51 27.93
N GLU A 73 -1.57 12.62 26.74
CA GLU A 73 -2.50 11.62 26.24
C GLU A 73 -1.74 10.31 26.17
N THR A 74 -2.01 9.45 27.17
CA THR A 74 -1.50 8.09 27.19
C THR A 74 -2.17 7.36 26.02
N PRO A 75 -1.44 6.67 25.13
CA PRO A 75 -2.06 5.92 24.04
C PRO A 75 -2.99 4.89 24.68
N THR A 76 -4.26 4.95 24.32
CA THR A 76 -5.25 3.95 24.72
C THR A 76 -4.70 2.61 24.26
N GLN A 77 -4.41 1.69 25.18
CA GLN A 77 -4.00 0.33 24.81
C GLN A 77 -5.03 -0.22 23.81
N PRO A 78 -4.59 -0.75 22.65
CA PRO A 78 -5.53 -1.26 21.67
C PRO A 78 -6.36 -2.37 22.30
N ASN A 79 -7.59 -2.47 21.81
CA ASN A 79 -8.60 -3.43 22.25
C ASN A 79 -8.01 -4.85 22.19
N ASN A 80 -7.59 -5.38 23.34
CA ASN A 80 -6.76 -6.60 23.46
C ASN A 80 -7.41 -7.86 22.84
N GLU A 81 -8.73 -7.82 22.59
CA GLU A 81 -9.44 -8.87 21.86
C GLU A 81 -9.20 -8.84 20.34
N LEU A 82 -9.02 -7.65 19.73
CA LEU A 82 -8.85 -7.49 18.28
C LEU A 82 -7.55 -8.15 17.78
N PHE A 83 -6.50 -8.08 18.60
CA PHE A 83 -5.18 -8.61 18.28
C PHE A 83 -4.91 -9.97 18.91
N SER A 84 -5.95 -10.64 19.41
CA SER A 84 -5.81 -11.96 20.03
C SER A 84 -5.18 -12.95 19.06
N GLY A 85 -4.05 -13.54 19.46
CA GLY A 85 -3.27 -14.47 18.64
C GLY A 85 -2.18 -13.83 17.77
N TYR A 86 -2.07 -12.50 17.77
CA TYR A 86 -1.06 -11.76 17.00
C TYR A 86 -0.10 -11.02 17.93
N LYS A 87 1.18 -10.98 17.54
CA LYS A 87 2.18 -10.12 18.18
C LYS A 87 2.18 -8.75 17.51
N LEU A 88 1.87 -7.70 18.25
CA LEU A 88 2.06 -6.33 17.76
C LEU A 88 3.56 -6.03 17.60
N ILE A 89 3.94 -5.56 16.42
CA ILE A 89 5.29 -5.07 16.12
C ILE A 89 5.19 -3.69 15.44
N GLU A 90 6.27 -2.93 15.52
CA GLU A 90 6.44 -1.66 14.82
C GLU A 90 7.41 -1.86 13.66
N VAL A 91 7.06 -1.31 12.50
CA VAL A 91 7.84 -1.41 11.27
C VAL A 91 7.85 -0.02 10.64
N ASP A 92 9.03 0.46 10.26
CA ASP A 92 9.16 1.76 9.60
C ASP A 92 8.33 1.77 8.31
N GLY A 93 7.53 2.83 8.10
CA GLY A 93 6.62 2.90 6.97
C GLY A 93 7.32 2.93 5.60
N GLY A 94 8.61 3.28 5.56
CA GLY A 94 9.44 3.26 4.36
C GLY A 94 10.42 2.08 4.31
N ASP A 95 10.26 1.07 5.18
CA ASP A 95 11.11 -0.12 5.14
C ASP A 95 10.90 -0.88 3.82
N LEU A 96 11.93 -0.84 2.98
CA LEU A 96 11.91 -1.49 1.68
C LEU A 96 12.11 -3.02 1.76
N SER A 97 12.36 -3.57 2.95
CA SER A 97 12.44 -5.00 3.17
C SER A 97 11.14 -5.68 2.77
N GLY A 98 11.22 -6.70 1.91
CA GLY A 98 10.07 -7.54 1.55
C GLY A 98 9.72 -8.63 2.57
N TYR A 99 10.44 -8.71 3.69
CA TYR A 99 10.23 -9.75 4.69
C TYR A 99 9.07 -9.40 5.64
N ARG A 100 8.30 -10.42 6.02
CA ARG A 100 7.23 -10.33 7.01
C ARG A 100 7.41 -11.39 8.09
N GLU A 101 7.20 -10.97 9.33
CA GLU A 101 7.12 -11.84 10.48
C GLU A 101 5.78 -12.62 10.47
N PRO A 102 5.76 -13.88 10.94
CA PRO A 102 4.54 -14.67 11.03
C PRO A 102 3.70 -14.29 12.26
N ASN A 103 2.37 -14.37 12.14
CA ASN A 103 1.39 -14.10 13.21
C ASN A 103 1.63 -12.75 13.93
N VAL A 104 1.85 -11.69 13.15
CA VAL A 104 2.00 -10.33 13.68
C VAL A 104 0.86 -9.43 13.24
N VAL A 105 0.68 -8.36 14.01
CA VAL A 105 -0.12 -7.20 13.63
C VAL A 105 0.79 -5.98 13.57
N VAL A 106 0.60 -5.14 12.56
CA VAL A 106 1.43 -3.96 12.27
C VAL A 106 0.52 -2.79 11.96
N ASP A 107 0.83 -1.61 12.50
CA ASP A 107 0.21 -0.37 12.05
C ASP A 107 0.85 0.04 10.72
N ILE A 108 0.00 0.22 9.71
CA ILE A 108 0.36 0.61 8.35
C ILE A 108 -0.25 1.96 7.97
N GLY A 109 -0.77 2.72 8.94
CA GLY A 109 -1.25 4.08 8.76
C GLY A 109 -0.10 5.08 8.81
N TYR A 110 -0.14 6.08 7.93
CA TYR A 110 0.78 7.21 8.00
C TYR A 110 0.34 8.20 9.08
N GLY A 111 1.30 8.63 9.92
CA GLY A 111 1.06 9.62 10.97
C GLY A 111 0.29 9.03 12.15
N ASN A 112 -0.88 9.61 12.46
CA ASN A 112 -1.71 9.19 13.60
C ASN A 112 -2.89 8.30 13.17
N ARG A 113 -2.87 7.79 11.94
CA ARG A 113 -3.87 6.84 11.44
C ARG A 113 -3.61 5.46 12.06
N GLU A 114 -4.68 4.74 12.38
CA GLU A 114 -4.59 3.38 12.91
C GLU A 114 -5.10 2.38 11.87
N TYR A 115 -4.22 1.88 11.01
CA TYR A 115 -4.56 0.91 9.98
C TYR A 115 -3.86 -0.41 10.31
N TRP A 116 -4.60 -1.48 10.58
CA TRP A 116 -4.02 -2.69 11.15
C TRP A 116 -3.90 -3.80 10.11
N ALA A 117 -2.67 -4.20 9.83
CA ALA A 117 -2.32 -5.30 8.93
C ALA A 117 -1.98 -6.58 9.70
N PHE A 118 -2.44 -7.74 9.23
CA PHE A 118 -2.28 -9.03 9.91
C PHE A 118 -1.63 -10.07 9.00
N THR A 119 -0.64 -10.78 9.55
CA THR A 119 0.01 -11.90 8.84
C THR A 119 -0.37 -13.26 9.42
N ASN A 120 -0.46 -14.28 8.58
CA ASN A 120 -0.64 -15.66 9.04
C ASN A 120 0.70 -16.29 9.51
N GLU A 121 0.68 -17.57 9.88
CA GLU A 121 1.86 -18.32 10.33
C GLU A 121 2.98 -18.47 9.28
N TYR A 122 2.70 -18.15 8.02
CA TYR A 122 3.64 -18.17 6.91
C TYR A 122 4.15 -16.77 6.52
N GLY A 123 3.78 -15.74 7.30
CA GLY A 123 4.12 -14.36 7.00
C GLY A 123 3.37 -13.80 5.79
N GLN A 124 2.29 -14.42 5.33
CA GLN A 124 1.45 -13.85 4.27
C GLN A 124 0.53 -12.79 4.87
N LEU A 125 0.43 -11.62 4.23
CA LEU A 125 -0.53 -10.59 4.61
C LEU A 125 -1.94 -11.06 4.24
N VAL A 126 -2.78 -11.34 5.23
CA VAL A 126 -4.09 -12.00 5.01
C VAL A 126 -5.29 -11.10 5.29
N ARG A 127 -5.09 -10.03 6.08
CA ARG A 127 -6.15 -9.10 6.45
C ARG A 127 -5.60 -7.72 6.72
N VAL A 128 -6.31 -6.69 6.29
CA VAL A 128 -6.07 -5.29 6.67
C VAL A 128 -7.41 -4.69 7.11
N ILE A 129 -7.42 -3.92 8.19
CA ILE A 129 -8.62 -3.22 8.66
C ILE A 129 -8.31 -1.77 9.02
N ALA A 130 -9.31 -0.91 8.86
CA ALA A 130 -9.31 0.45 9.40
C ALA A 130 -10.75 0.84 9.75
N ASP A 131 -10.94 1.45 10.92
CA ASP A 131 -12.27 1.96 11.30
C ASP A 131 -12.69 3.12 10.38
N GLU A 132 -11.74 3.97 10.01
CA GLU A 132 -11.92 5.11 9.11
C GLU A 132 -10.67 5.24 8.21
N ILE A 133 -10.89 5.38 6.90
CA ILE A 133 -9.88 5.75 5.91
C ILE A 133 -9.88 7.27 5.78
N ILE A 134 -8.77 7.88 6.17
CA ILE A 134 -8.54 9.32 6.12
C ILE A 134 -7.57 9.61 4.97
N LEU A 135 -8.01 10.42 4.02
CA LEU A 135 -7.20 10.82 2.86
C LEU A 135 -5.91 11.53 3.28
N GLN A 136 -4.88 11.41 2.45
CA GLN A 136 -3.65 12.20 2.55
C GLN A 136 -3.96 13.70 2.41
N ASP A 137 -3.24 14.52 3.18
CA ASP A 137 -3.29 15.98 3.09
C ASP A 137 -1.92 16.53 2.67
N ASP A 138 -1.72 16.65 1.36
CA ASP A 138 -0.49 17.15 0.72
C ASP A 138 -0.02 18.51 1.26
N ASN A 139 -0.91 19.32 1.85
CA ASN A 139 -0.56 20.65 2.34
C ASN A 139 -0.04 20.64 3.78
N ASN A 140 -0.44 19.66 4.57
CA ASN A 140 -0.19 19.62 6.02
C ASN A 140 0.64 18.40 6.46
N GLU A 141 0.78 17.40 5.60
CA GLU A 141 1.56 16.19 5.86
C GLU A 141 2.93 16.24 5.15
N ALA A 142 3.91 15.51 5.70
CA ALA A 142 5.26 15.48 5.16
C ALA A 142 5.33 14.50 3.97
N VAL A 143 4.85 14.96 2.82
CA VAL A 143 4.96 14.26 1.53
C VAL A 143 6.21 14.71 0.75
N LEU A 144 6.73 13.83 -0.08
CA LEU A 144 7.80 14.12 -1.02
C LEU A 144 7.28 15.04 -2.15
N SER A 145 8.19 15.60 -2.95
CA SER A 145 7.81 16.39 -4.12
C SER A 145 7.02 15.61 -5.18
N SER A 146 7.01 14.28 -5.08
CA SER A 146 6.17 13.38 -5.90
C SER A 146 4.73 13.26 -5.38
N GLY A 147 4.41 13.80 -4.21
CA GLY A 147 3.15 13.57 -3.49
C GLY A 147 3.14 12.30 -2.64
N ARG A 148 4.18 11.47 -2.71
CA ARG A 148 4.25 10.20 -1.96
C ARG A 148 4.80 10.40 -0.55
N TYR A 149 4.41 9.55 0.41
CA TYR A 149 5.05 9.55 1.73
C TYR A 149 6.48 9.01 1.69
N TYR A 150 6.71 7.99 0.87
CA TYR A 150 8.00 7.31 0.74
C TYR A 150 8.49 7.29 -0.71
N SER A 151 9.79 7.17 -0.89
CA SER A 151 10.41 7.25 -2.23
C SER A 151 10.21 5.99 -3.08
N ASP A 152 9.90 4.87 -2.42
CA ASP A 152 9.82 3.54 -3.01
C ASP A 152 9.05 2.61 -2.06
N GLU A 153 8.63 1.46 -2.56
CA GLU A 153 7.83 0.45 -1.86
C GLU A 153 8.67 -0.79 -1.49
N ALA A 154 8.18 -1.52 -0.49
CA ALA A 154 8.78 -2.76 -0.05
C ALA A 154 8.88 -3.84 -1.14
N LYS A 155 10.06 -4.48 -1.21
CA LYS A 155 10.39 -5.48 -2.24
C LYS A 155 9.89 -6.88 -1.86
N VAL A 156 8.58 -7.03 -1.66
CA VAL A 156 7.92 -8.28 -1.27
C VAL A 156 8.14 -9.35 -2.35
N PRO A 157 8.51 -10.60 -2.01
CA PRO A 157 8.77 -11.64 -3.02
C PRO A 157 7.62 -11.79 -4.03
N GLY A 158 7.92 -11.59 -5.31
CA GLY A 158 6.97 -11.56 -6.42
C GLY A 158 7.05 -10.25 -7.22
N VAL A 159 7.38 -9.11 -6.59
CA VAL A 159 7.45 -7.81 -7.27
C VAL A 159 8.64 -7.66 -8.22
N GLU A 160 9.57 -8.61 -8.22
CA GLU A 160 10.64 -8.69 -9.22
C GLU A 160 10.12 -8.99 -10.65
N SER A 161 8.86 -9.42 -10.76
CA SER A 161 8.18 -9.71 -12.01
C SER A 161 7.76 -8.41 -12.72
N ASP A 162 8.02 -8.28 -14.01
CA ASP A 162 7.70 -7.08 -14.80
C ASP A 162 6.19 -6.87 -15.06
N VAL A 163 5.39 -7.91 -14.82
CA VAL A 163 3.92 -7.85 -14.88
C VAL A 163 3.26 -7.59 -13.53
N LEU A 164 4.01 -7.59 -12.43
CA LEU A 164 3.49 -7.33 -11.08
C LEU A 164 4.04 -6.02 -10.54
N ASP A 165 3.16 -5.23 -9.92
CA ASP A 165 3.49 -4.02 -9.20
C ASP A 165 3.62 -4.29 -7.70
N GLU A 166 4.21 -3.30 -7.02
CA GLU A 166 4.17 -3.12 -5.57
C GLU A 166 2.80 -2.54 -5.16
N GLY A 167 1.75 -3.35 -5.35
CA GLY A 167 0.37 -2.95 -5.12
C GLY A 167 0.09 -2.69 -3.65
N HIS A 168 -0.35 -1.48 -3.33
CA HIS A 168 -0.77 -1.13 -1.98
C HIS A 168 -2.12 -1.79 -1.66
N ILE A 169 -2.33 -2.20 -0.40
CA ILE A 169 -3.68 -2.55 0.08
C ILE A 169 -4.47 -1.27 0.41
N ILE A 170 -3.81 -0.32 1.06
CA ILE A 170 -4.29 1.06 1.24
C ILE A 170 -3.25 2.00 0.62
N ALA A 171 -3.62 2.74 -0.43
CA ALA A 171 -2.70 3.62 -1.14
C ALA A 171 -2.16 4.78 -0.29
N ASP A 172 -1.04 5.37 -0.72
CA ASP A 172 -0.46 6.62 -0.16
C ASP A 172 -1.54 7.71 -0.02
N SER A 173 -2.34 7.93 -1.07
CA SER A 173 -3.42 8.94 -1.10
C SER A 173 -4.55 8.67 -0.10
N LEU A 174 -4.67 7.43 0.39
CA LEU A 174 -5.62 7.00 1.42
C LEU A 174 -4.98 6.90 2.81
N GLY A 175 -3.73 7.35 2.94
CA GLY A 175 -3.01 7.40 4.21
C GLY A 175 -2.23 6.14 4.56
N GLY A 176 -2.05 5.19 3.64
CA GLY A 176 -1.24 3.99 3.87
C GLY A 176 0.27 4.25 3.73
N VAL A 177 1.08 3.42 4.39
CA VAL A 177 2.56 3.44 4.26
C VAL A 177 3.08 2.41 3.25
N ALA A 178 4.36 2.48 2.88
CA ALA A 178 4.94 1.69 1.78
C ALA A 178 5.70 0.41 2.23
N ASN A 179 5.57 0.00 3.50
CA ASN A 179 6.27 -1.16 4.05
C ASN A 179 5.62 -2.50 3.63
N ALA A 180 6.32 -3.61 3.85
CA ALA A 180 5.86 -4.93 3.39
C ALA A 180 4.48 -5.34 3.92
N TYR A 181 3.98 -4.77 5.03
CA TYR A 181 2.69 -5.14 5.61
C TYR A 181 1.51 -4.42 4.95
N ASN A 182 1.78 -3.51 4.00
CA ASN A 182 0.76 -2.86 3.17
C ASN A 182 0.97 -3.06 1.66
N ILE A 183 2.05 -3.73 1.24
CA ILE A 183 2.38 -3.95 -0.18
C ILE A 183 2.20 -5.41 -0.55
N THR A 184 1.58 -5.74 -1.67
CA THR A 184 1.54 -7.10 -2.22
C THR A 184 1.94 -7.12 -3.69
N PRO A 185 2.56 -8.19 -4.21
CA PRO A 185 2.73 -8.35 -5.65
C PRO A 185 1.35 -8.46 -6.34
N GLN A 186 0.99 -7.43 -7.10
CA GLN A 186 -0.33 -7.31 -7.72
C GLN A 186 -0.21 -7.14 -9.23
N ASP A 187 -1.12 -7.72 -10.02
CA ASP A 187 -1.14 -7.51 -11.47
C ASP A 187 -1.14 -6.01 -11.82
N SER A 188 -0.25 -5.60 -12.71
CA SER A 188 -0.02 -4.17 -12.97
C SER A 188 -1.23 -3.47 -13.57
N THR A 189 -1.99 -4.16 -14.44
CA THR A 189 -3.20 -3.58 -15.05
C THR A 189 -4.30 -3.50 -13.99
N LEU A 190 -4.47 -4.54 -13.18
CA LEU A 190 -5.41 -4.54 -12.05
C LEU A 190 -5.12 -3.39 -11.08
N ASN A 191 -3.86 -3.24 -10.66
CA ASN A 191 -3.40 -2.23 -9.71
C ASN A 191 -3.62 -0.81 -10.24
N ARG A 192 -3.25 -0.53 -11.49
CA ARG A 192 -3.24 0.84 -12.04
C ARG A 192 -4.58 1.28 -12.64
N HIS A 193 -5.34 0.33 -13.17
CA HIS A 193 -6.49 0.61 -14.05
C HIS A 193 -7.70 -0.32 -13.84
N GLY A 194 -7.60 -1.32 -12.96
CA GLY A 194 -8.67 -2.28 -12.68
C GLY A 194 -9.45 -1.97 -11.41
N ASP A 195 -9.99 -3.02 -10.80
CA ASP A 195 -10.87 -2.91 -9.64
C ASP A 195 -10.19 -2.29 -8.41
N GLN A 196 -8.88 -2.49 -8.24
CA GLN A 196 -8.10 -1.82 -7.18
C GLN A 196 -8.15 -0.29 -7.35
N ALA A 197 -7.79 0.20 -8.54
CA ALA A 197 -7.79 1.63 -8.84
C ALA A 197 -9.20 2.24 -8.74
N TYR A 198 -10.23 1.50 -9.19
CA TYR A 198 -11.63 1.93 -9.09
C TYR A 198 -12.10 2.08 -7.64
N MET A 199 -11.76 1.12 -6.78
CA MET A 199 -12.05 1.19 -5.34
C MET A 199 -11.38 2.41 -4.70
N GLU A 200 -10.08 2.60 -4.94
CA GLU A 200 -9.32 3.71 -4.36
C GLU A 200 -9.87 5.08 -4.78
N ASP A 201 -10.19 5.22 -6.06
CA ASP A 201 -10.80 6.42 -6.63
C ASP A 201 -12.20 6.69 -6.06
N SER A 202 -13.02 5.65 -5.84
CA SER A 202 -14.34 5.76 -5.22
C SER A 202 -14.24 6.25 -3.77
N ILE A 203 -13.31 5.70 -2.99
CA ILE A 203 -13.05 6.14 -1.60
C ILE A 203 -12.54 7.58 -1.59
N SER A 204 -11.61 7.92 -2.48
CA SER A 204 -11.05 9.27 -2.60
C SER A 204 -12.14 10.31 -2.90
N ARG A 205 -13.01 10.05 -3.88
CA ARG A 205 -14.13 10.94 -4.23
C ARG A 205 -15.17 11.09 -3.12
N ALA A 206 -15.36 10.04 -2.30
CA ALA A 206 -16.24 10.09 -1.14
C ALA A 206 -15.64 10.88 0.04
N GLY A 207 -14.37 11.27 -0.02
CA GLY A 207 -13.67 11.97 1.06
C GLY A 207 -13.14 11.03 2.15
N GLY A 208 -13.03 9.73 1.88
CA GLY A 208 -12.69 8.70 2.85
C GLY A 208 -13.75 7.58 2.90
N ALA A 209 -13.54 6.62 3.79
CA ALA A 209 -14.45 5.49 4.00
C ALA A 209 -14.47 5.06 5.47
N THR A 210 -15.47 4.31 5.90
CA THR A 210 -15.47 3.65 7.22
C THR A 210 -15.60 2.13 7.07
N ASP A 211 -15.37 1.40 8.16
CA ASP A 211 -15.51 -0.07 8.21
C ASP A 211 -14.70 -0.78 7.11
N PHE A 212 -13.49 -0.29 6.85
CA PHE A 212 -12.63 -0.84 5.81
C PHE A 212 -12.04 -2.17 6.25
N GLU A 213 -12.20 -3.20 5.41
CA GLU A 213 -11.60 -4.51 5.58
C GLU A 213 -11.16 -5.05 4.22
N ALA A 214 -9.89 -5.41 4.11
CA ALA A 214 -9.36 -6.20 3.01
C ALA A 214 -9.06 -7.62 3.49
N ILE A 215 -9.57 -8.62 2.78
CA ILE A 215 -9.25 -10.04 2.97
C ILE A 215 -8.46 -10.50 1.75
N ILE A 216 -7.27 -11.04 2.00
CA ILE A 216 -6.31 -11.37 0.95
C ILE A 216 -6.11 -12.89 0.95
N THR A 217 -6.38 -13.52 -0.20
CA THR A 217 -6.35 -14.97 -0.35
C THR A 217 -5.12 -15.39 -1.15
N TYR A 218 -4.56 -16.56 -0.83
CA TYR A 218 -3.39 -17.13 -1.51
C TYR A 218 -3.69 -18.54 -1.98
N SER A 219 -3.07 -18.93 -3.11
CA SER A 219 -3.20 -20.29 -3.66
C SER A 219 -2.51 -21.37 -2.82
N ASN A 220 -1.48 -20.98 -2.05
CA ASN A 220 -0.70 -21.87 -1.19
C ASN A 220 0.08 -21.05 -0.14
N THR A 221 0.75 -21.73 0.78
CA THR A 221 1.45 -21.12 1.93
C THR A 221 2.91 -20.72 1.66
N LYS A 222 3.41 -20.91 0.43
CA LYS A 222 4.81 -20.62 0.06
C LYS A 222 4.97 -19.31 -0.69
N THR A 223 3.96 -18.92 -1.47
CA THR A 223 3.99 -17.69 -2.27
C THR A 223 3.61 -16.48 -1.43
N GLN A 224 4.20 -15.32 -1.73
CA GLN A 224 3.76 -14.03 -1.20
C GLN A 224 2.89 -13.26 -2.23
N ILE A 225 2.60 -13.88 -3.38
CA ILE A 225 1.70 -13.36 -4.42
C ILE A 225 0.27 -13.81 -4.09
N PRO A 226 -0.66 -12.89 -3.78
CA PRO A 226 -2.07 -13.22 -3.57
C PRO A 226 -2.71 -13.79 -4.84
N SER A 227 -3.74 -14.62 -4.66
CA SER A 227 -4.60 -15.08 -5.74
C SER A 227 -5.82 -14.18 -5.95
N SER A 228 -6.33 -13.56 -4.89
CA SER A 228 -7.51 -12.70 -4.96
C SER A 228 -7.66 -11.82 -3.72
N TYR A 229 -8.49 -10.80 -3.86
CA TYR A 229 -8.80 -9.81 -2.84
C TYR A 229 -10.31 -9.72 -2.66
N GLN A 230 -10.74 -9.46 -1.42
CA GLN A 230 -12.08 -8.99 -1.11
C GLN A 230 -11.97 -7.75 -0.25
N TYR A 231 -12.52 -6.65 -0.73
CA TYR A 231 -12.59 -5.39 -0.01
C TYR A 231 -14.02 -5.14 0.43
N THR A 232 -14.17 -4.70 1.67
CA THR A 232 -15.43 -4.26 2.25
C THR A 232 -15.22 -2.89 2.87
N TYR A 233 -16.05 -1.93 2.54
CA TYR A 233 -15.95 -0.56 3.06
C TYR A 233 -17.29 0.16 2.94
N THR A 234 -17.47 1.22 3.72
CA THR A 234 -18.68 2.05 3.70
C THR A 234 -18.33 3.44 3.21
N ILE A 235 -18.98 3.89 2.14
CA ILE A 235 -18.90 5.26 1.63
C ILE A 235 -20.29 5.86 1.54
N MET A 236 -20.47 7.10 1.98
CA MET A 236 -21.77 7.80 1.96
C MET A 236 -22.93 7.01 2.61
N GLY A 237 -22.63 6.14 3.59
CA GLY A 237 -23.60 5.28 4.26
C GLY A 237 -23.94 3.97 3.52
N ASN A 238 -23.34 3.71 2.36
CA ASN A 238 -23.52 2.49 1.58
C ASN A 238 -22.35 1.55 1.79
N LYS A 239 -22.65 0.32 2.20
CA LYS A 239 -21.65 -0.76 2.33
C LYS A 239 -21.39 -1.38 0.95
N ILE A 240 -20.14 -1.28 0.50
CA ILE A 240 -19.64 -1.85 -0.74
C ILE A 240 -18.84 -3.12 -0.43
N VAL A 241 -18.93 -4.11 -1.31
CA VAL A 241 -18.15 -5.36 -1.25
C VAL A 241 -17.63 -5.66 -2.65
N ASP A 242 -16.33 -5.45 -2.85
CA ASP A 242 -15.64 -5.72 -4.10
C ASP A 242 -14.84 -7.02 -3.97
N THR A 243 -14.79 -7.82 -5.02
CA THR A 243 -14.01 -9.06 -5.04
C THR A 243 -13.45 -9.29 -6.43
N PHE A 244 -12.13 -9.49 -6.50
CA PHE A 244 -11.43 -9.65 -7.77
C PHE A 244 -10.20 -10.56 -7.62
N ASP A 245 -9.86 -11.24 -8.71
CA ASP A 245 -8.69 -12.10 -8.80
C ASP A 245 -7.44 -11.29 -9.15
N ASN A 246 -6.28 -11.72 -8.66
CA ASN A 246 -4.99 -11.08 -8.93
C ASN A 246 -4.44 -11.49 -10.31
N VAL A 247 -5.16 -11.10 -11.36
CA VAL A 247 -4.88 -11.41 -12.77
C VAL A 247 -5.14 -10.19 -13.64
N ASN A 248 -4.64 -10.21 -14.87
CA ASN A 248 -4.87 -9.13 -15.81
C ASN A 248 -6.36 -9.05 -16.22
N PRO A 249 -7.08 -7.95 -15.89
CA PRO A 249 -8.50 -7.81 -16.22
C PRO A 249 -8.75 -7.75 -17.72
N ASP A 250 -7.81 -7.26 -18.54
CA ASP A 250 -7.96 -7.23 -20.00
C ASP A 250 -7.98 -8.63 -20.60
N GLU A 251 -7.14 -9.53 -20.07
CA GLU A 251 -7.11 -10.94 -20.50
C GLU A 251 -8.39 -11.67 -20.11
N VAL A 252 -8.90 -11.41 -18.90
CA VAL A 252 -10.18 -11.95 -18.44
C VAL A 252 -11.31 -11.43 -19.33
N ASN A 253 -11.39 -10.13 -19.56
CA ASN A 253 -12.41 -9.51 -20.41
C ASN A 253 -12.34 -10.03 -21.86
N ALA A 254 -11.14 -10.22 -22.40
CA ALA A 254 -10.94 -10.81 -23.72
C ALA A 254 -11.43 -12.26 -23.77
N SER A 255 -11.13 -13.06 -22.75
CA SER A 255 -11.60 -14.44 -22.65
C SER A 255 -13.12 -14.56 -22.54
N LEU A 256 -13.77 -13.54 -21.98
CA LEU A 256 -15.22 -13.42 -21.87
C LEU A 256 -15.87 -12.83 -23.14
N GLY A 257 -15.07 -12.40 -24.13
CA GLY A 257 -15.56 -11.77 -25.35
C GLY A 257 -16.08 -10.34 -25.15
N LEU A 258 -15.64 -9.65 -24.09
CA LEU A 258 -16.04 -8.28 -23.78
C LEU A 258 -15.19 -7.23 -24.52
N THR A 259 -14.09 -7.65 -25.17
CA THR A 259 -13.16 -6.78 -25.89
C THR A 259 -13.44 -6.65 -27.39
N ASP A 260 -14.41 -7.42 -27.93
CA ASP A 260 -14.75 -7.45 -29.37
C ASP A 260 -15.68 -6.29 -29.80
N SER A 261 -15.57 -5.12 -29.15
CA SER A 261 -16.02 -3.88 -29.77
C SER A 261 -15.00 -3.50 -30.85
N GLU A 262 -15.43 -3.47 -32.12
CA GLU A 262 -14.62 -2.89 -33.20
C GLU A 262 -13.98 -1.59 -32.72
N PRO A 263 -12.73 -1.29 -33.12
CA PRO A 263 -12.17 0.02 -32.87
C PRO A 263 -13.13 1.02 -33.54
N VAL A 264 -13.90 1.74 -32.73
CA VAL A 264 -14.33 3.08 -33.13
C VAL A 264 -13.02 3.78 -33.40
N GLU A 265 -12.76 3.95 -34.70
CA GLU A 265 -11.67 4.73 -35.23
C GLU A 265 -11.49 5.92 -34.30
N SER A 266 -10.31 5.98 -33.67
CA SER A 266 -9.90 7.10 -32.85
C SER A 266 -9.97 8.35 -33.73
N THR A 267 -11.14 8.95 -33.77
CA THR A 267 -11.24 10.38 -33.96
C THR A 267 -10.48 10.93 -32.76
N GLU A 268 -9.39 11.63 -33.08
CA GLU A 268 -8.60 12.37 -32.12
C GLU A 268 -9.53 13.03 -31.10
N PRO A 269 -9.12 13.17 -29.83
CA PRO A 269 -9.88 13.95 -28.87
C PRO A 269 -10.06 15.32 -29.51
N ALA A 270 -11.28 15.60 -30.00
CA ALA A 270 -11.65 16.93 -30.36
C ALA A 270 -11.46 17.69 -29.07
N GLU A 271 -10.43 18.53 -29.03
CA GLU A 271 -10.32 19.55 -28.02
C GLU A 271 -11.72 20.09 -27.82
N SER A 272 -12.19 20.04 -26.58
CA SER A 272 -13.34 20.77 -26.10
C SER A 272 -12.99 22.26 -26.19
N THR A 273 -12.90 22.71 -27.43
CA THR A 273 -13.15 24.07 -27.83
C THR A 273 -14.52 24.37 -27.29
N GLY A 274 -14.54 25.13 -26.21
CA GLY A 274 -15.72 25.81 -25.74
C GLY A 274 -16.31 26.57 -26.92
N SER A 275 -17.35 26.02 -27.51
CA SER A 275 -18.20 26.73 -28.45
C SER A 275 -19.61 26.15 -28.40
N ASN A 276 -20.43 26.80 -27.57
CA ASN A 276 -21.81 27.14 -27.84
C ASN A 276 -22.52 26.25 -28.88
N ALA A 277 -23.06 25.11 -28.46
CA ALA A 277 -24.10 24.42 -29.20
C ALA A 277 -25.34 24.36 -28.31
N ASN A 278 -26.30 25.20 -28.70
CA ASN A 278 -27.66 25.22 -28.22
C ASN A 278 -28.22 23.78 -28.14
N GLY A 279 -28.83 23.43 -27.01
CA GLY A 279 -29.31 22.09 -26.66
C GLY A 279 -30.27 21.46 -27.64
N ASP A 280 -29.72 20.85 -28.69
CA ASP A 280 -30.47 19.96 -29.56
C ASP A 280 -30.38 18.53 -29.02
N ILE A 281 -31.36 18.17 -28.19
CA ILE A 281 -31.54 16.82 -27.67
C ILE A 281 -32.37 15.94 -28.62
N SER A 282 -32.71 16.39 -29.83
CA SER A 282 -33.64 15.66 -30.71
C SER A 282 -33.15 14.27 -31.13
N SER A 283 -31.84 14.01 -31.06
CA SER A 283 -31.25 12.68 -31.29
C SER A 283 -31.35 11.74 -30.08
N VAL A 284 -31.71 12.25 -28.90
CA VAL A 284 -31.74 11.51 -27.63
C VAL A 284 -33.16 11.50 -27.03
N ASP A 285 -33.84 12.64 -27.00
CA ASP A 285 -35.24 12.79 -26.59
C ASP A 285 -36.17 12.25 -27.69
N THR A 286 -36.36 10.93 -27.68
CA THR A 286 -37.17 10.22 -28.66
C THR A 286 -38.65 10.53 -28.57
N ASN A 287 -39.10 11.06 -27.45
CA ASN A 287 -40.50 11.35 -27.17
C ASN A 287 -40.85 12.84 -27.34
N GLY A 288 -39.83 13.72 -27.46
CA GLY A 288 -39.95 15.14 -27.77
C GLY A 288 -40.50 15.98 -26.62
N ASN A 289 -40.36 15.55 -25.36
CA ASN A 289 -40.88 16.26 -24.19
C ASN A 289 -39.88 17.26 -23.58
N GLY A 290 -38.67 17.37 -24.11
CA GLY A 290 -37.64 18.26 -23.59
C GLY A 290 -36.83 17.69 -22.42
N GLN A 291 -37.06 16.43 -22.03
CA GLN A 291 -36.35 15.74 -20.95
C GLN A 291 -35.84 14.37 -21.42
N VAL A 292 -34.60 14.06 -21.08
CA VAL A 292 -33.94 12.81 -21.42
C VAL A 292 -33.97 11.86 -20.24
N THR A 293 -34.57 10.69 -20.45
CA THR A 293 -34.53 9.62 -19.45
C THR A 293 -33.22 8.84 -19.49
N ILE A 294 -32.86 8.16 -18.40
CA ILE A 294 -31.73 7.20 -18.38
C ILE A 294 -31.86 6.17 -19.51
N LYS A 295 -33.08 5.74 -19.82
CA LYS A 295 -33.36 4.79 -20.90
C LYS A 295 -33.00 5.37 -22.28
N GLU A 296 -33.34 6.63 -22.53
CA GLU A 296 -33.03 7.32 -23.78
C GLU A 296 -31.54 7.59 -23.91
N ALA A 297 -30.89 8.01 -22.83
CA ALA A 297 -29.44 8.19 -22.81
C ALA A 297 -28.70 6.86 -23.06
N LYS A 298 -29.11 5.75 -22.41
CA LYS A 298 -28.56 4.41 -22.69
C LYS A 298 -28.83 3.95 -24.13
N ALA A 299 -30.01 4.22 -24.66
CA ALA A 299 -30.35 3.88 -26.05
C ALA A 299 -29.54 4.70 -27.08
N ALA A 300 -29.15 5.92 -26.71
CA ALA A 300 -28.26 6.78 -27.50
C ALA A 300 -26.76 6.44 -27.31
N GLY A 301 -26.44 5.42 -26.51
CA GLY A 301 -25.07 4.93 -26.34
C GLY A 301 -24.27 5.63 -25.25
N PHE A 302 -24.92 6.42 -24.37
CA PHE A 302 -24.24 7.05 -23.24
C PHE A 302 -24.08 6.06 -22.07
N SER A 303 -22.89 6.06 -21.49
CA SER A 303 -22.58 5.36 -20.24
C SER A 303 -23.18 6.09 -19.04
N MET A 304 -23.50 5.34 -17.97
CA MET A 304 -24.00 5.90 -16.71
C MET A 304 -22.94 5.75 -15.60
N PRO A 305 -22.97 6.61 -14.57
CA PRO A 305 -23.86 7.77 -14.40
C PRO A 305 -23.48 8.93 -15.33
N ILE A 306 -24.46 9.75 -15.70
CA ILE A 306 -24.25 11.03 -16.35
C ILE A 306 -24.04 12.08 -15.27
N THR A 307 -22.86 12.67 -15.25
CA THR A 307 -22.39 13.60 -14.22
C THR A 307 -22.75 15.06 -14.57
N SER A 308 -22.76 15.93 -13.56
CA SER A 308 -23.17 17.35 -13.70
C SER A 308 -22.34 18.19 -14.69
N ASP A 309 -21.15 17.75 -15.06
CA ASP A 309 -20.29 18.35 -16.08
C ASP A 309 -20.63 17.91 -17.52
N HIS A 310 -21.52 16.92 -17.70
CA HIS A 310 -21.94 16.44 -19.01
C HIS A 310 -23.04 17.33 -19.62
N TRP A 311 -22.95 17.65 -20.91
CA TRP A 311 -23.90 18.55 -21.60
C TRP A 311 -25.35 18.06 -21.62
N LEU A 312 -25.56 16.75 -21.49
CA LEU A 312 -26.88 16.11 -21.43
C LEU A 312 -27.54 16.27 -20.05
N PHE A 313 -26.75 16.47 -19.00
CA PHE A 313 -27.19 16.52 -17.61
C PHE A 313 -28.32 17.52 -17.33
N PRO A 314 -28.31 18.77 -17.88
CA PRO A 314 -29.39 19.72 -17.65
C PRO A 314 -30.77 19.28 -18.15
N TYR A 315 -30.83 18.23 -18.98
CA TYR A 315 -32.06 17.68 -19.55
C TYR A 315 -32.50 16.40 -18.83
N MET A 316 -31.78 15.95 -17.80
CA MET A 316 -32.04 14.70 -17.07
C MET A 316 -32.58 15.00 -15.65
N ASP A 317 -33.31 14.04 -15.07
CA ASP A 317 -33.91 14.15 -13.72
C ASP A 317 -32.93 13.64 -12.66
N ASP A 318 -32.16 14.56 -12.06
CA ASP A 318 -31.40 14.34 -10.83
C ASP A 318 -32.34 14.59 -9.63
N ARG A 319 -32.77 13.51 -8.97
CA ARG A 319 -33.83 13.56 -7.95
C ARG A 319 -33.27 13.79 -6.54
N ASP A 320 -32.04 13.37 -6.31
CA ASP A 320 -31.28 13.43 -5.08
C ASP A 320 -30.39 14.67 -4.99
N ASN A 321 -30.17 15.37 -6.11
CA ASN A 321 -29.23 16.49 -6.26
C ASN A 321 -27.79 16.12 -5.90
N ASP A 322 -27.38 14.90 -6.22
CA ASP A 322 -26.01 14.42 -6.01
C ASP A 322 -25.07 14.76 -7.19
N GLY A 323 -25.61 15.33 -8.26
CA GLY A 323 -24.85 15.69 -9.45
C GLY A 323 -24.61 14.52 -10.40
N MET A 324 -25.37 13.43 -10.26
CA MET A 324 -25.28 12.20 -11.04
C MET A 324 -26.69 11.76 -11.49
N VAL A 325 -26.80 11.19 -12.69
CA VAL A 325 -28.06 10.57 -13.14
C VAL A 325 -27.77 9.22 -13.78
N GLY A 326 -28.34 8.15 -13.23
CA GLY A 326 -28.26 6.81 -13.82
C GLY A 326 -27.57 5.72 -13.01
N GLU A 327 -27.40 5.96 -11.70
CA GLU A 327 -27.03 4.94 -10.71
C GLU A 327 -27.94 3.69 -10.74
#